data_AF-A0A554VS52-F1
#
_entry.id   AF-A0A554VS52-F1
#
_cell.length_a   1.000
_cell.length_b   1.000
_cell.length_c   1.000
_cell.angle_alpha   90.00
_cell.angle_beta   90.00
_cell.angle_gamma   90.00
#
_symmetry.space_group_name_H-M   'P 1'
#
loop_
_entity.id
_entity.type
_entity.pdbx_description
1 polymer ?
#
loop_
_entity_poly.entity_id
_entity_poly.type
_entity_poly.pdbx_seq_one_letter_code
_entity_poly.pdbx_strand_id
1 'polypeptide(L)'
;MKKKVFILLMVFTIGINGLCGQEQDILVISQHNFKVYRRVVDSVFYIISEHKKKKLYDSLVYVSIVCNDFVQILDSKGNVSFLDSELKEIDISNVVCSAIPCMPTSSNQYYIEEEEGEFRVFAKYIDDGNAKYKDDPQPVVVTVISKEKADDVYFLNSRRSLTTYDCPSGAYVSPVFIIEKNKKFIIQDLYNLTARPIRFYDTVFIDRSSKIRVKKDGFYGYHGVTVIKYSRLDIFEYNLAYFELQNGKRGYIDRSGNEYFIK
;
A
#
# COMPACT_ATOMS: atom_id res chain seq x y z
N MET A 1 75.19 -13.40 -51.06
CA MET A 1 74.70 -13.64 -49.69
C MET A 1 73.63 -12.59 -49.35
N LYS A 2 72.34 -12.95 -49.34
CA LYS A 2 71.23 -12.07 -48.95
C LYS A 2 70.55 -12.67 -47.72
N LYS A 3 70.71 -12.04 -46.55
CA LYS A 3 69.97 -12.39 -45.33
C LYS A 3 68.54 -11.88 -45.46
N LYS A 4 67.57 -12.78 -45.59
CA LYS A 4 66.14 -12.45 -45.47
C LYS A 4 65.79 -12.38 -43.99
N VAL A 5 65.46 -11.19 -43.51
CA VAL A 5 64.92 -10.97 -42.16
C VAL A 5 63.42 -11.29 -42.23
N PHE A 6 62.99 -12.32 -41.49
CA PHE A 6 61.59 -12.67 -41.31
C PHE A 6 61.07 -11.88 -40.12
N ILE A 7 60.25 -10.85 -40.37
CA ILE A 7 59.53 -10.12 -39.31
C ILE A 7 58.26 -10.92 -39.01
N LEU A 8 58.25 -11.59 -37.85
CA LEU A 8 57.09 -12.29 -37.33
C LEU A 8 56.13 -11.25 -36.72
N LEU A 9 55.08 -10.87 -37.46
CA LEU A 9 54.03 -9.97 -36.97
C LEU A 9 53.10 -10.78 -36.06
N MET A 10 53.34 -10.71 -34.75
CA MET A 10 52.47 -11.32 -33.73
C MET A 10 51.24 -10.41 -33.56
N VAL A 11 50.15 -10.72 -34.28
CA VAL A 11 48.84 -10.07 -34.06
C VAL A 11 48.32 -10.54 -32.71
N PHE A 12 48.54 -9.73 -31.69
CA PHE A 12 47.88 -9.85 -30.40
C PHE A 12 46.39 -9.56 -30.63
N THR A 13 45.59 -10.59 -30.90
CA THR A 13 44.15 -10.52 -30.68
C THR A 13 43.96 -10.38 -29.17
N ILE A 14 43.91 -9.14 -28.69
CA ILE A 14 43.34 -8.83 -27.39
C ILE A 14 41.90 -9.33 -27.49
N GLY A 15 41.68 -10.54 -26.98
CA GLY A 15 40.36 -11.01 -26.63
C GLY A 15 39.85 -10.04 -25.58
N ILE A 16 39.11 -9.04 -26.04
CA ILE A 16 38.19 -8.31 -25.19
C ILE A 16 37.19 -9.38 -24.78
N ASN A 17 37.48 -10.07 -23.67
CA ASN A 17 36.47 -10.64 -22.83
C ASN A 17 35.63 -9.44 -22.40
N GLY A 18 34.70 -9.04 -23.28
CA GLY A 18 33.50 -8.40 -22.85
C GLY A 18 32.90 -9.38 -21.87
N LEU A 19 33.20 -9.16 -20.59
CA LEU A 19 32.15 -9.18 -19.59
C LEU A 19 31.08 -8.19 -20.08
N CYS A 20 30.34 -8.56 -21.13
CA CYS A 20 28.94 -8.25 -21.20
C CYS A 20 28.36 -8.97 -19.99
N GLY A 21 28.43 -8.33 -18.82
CA GLY A 21 27.57 -8.68 -17.73
C GLY A 21 26.17 -8.66 -18.33
N GLN A 22 25.59 -9.84 -18.56
CA GLN A 22 24.18 -9.92 -18.86
C GLN A 22 23.52 -9.18 -17.72
N GLU A 23 22.83 -8.07 -18.04
CA GLU A 23 22.01 -7.38 -17.06
C GLU A 23 21.07 -8.42 -16.48
N GLN A 24 21.30 -8.80 -15.22
CA GLN A 24 20.44 -9.76 -14.56
C GLN A 24 19.19 -9.00 -14.16
N ASP A 25 18.14 -9.14 -14.97
CA ASP A 25 16.80 -8.68 -14.62
C ASP A 25 16.40 -9.29 -13.27
N ILE A 26 15.79 -8.47 -12.42
CA ILE A 26 15.48 -8.85 -11.04
C ILE A 26 14.14 -9.59 -11.04
N LEU A 27 14.10 -10.82 -10.54
CA LEU A 27 12.85 -11.53 -10.25
C LEU A 27 12.14 -10.83 -9.09
N VAL A 28 10.94 -10.28 -9.33
CA VAL A 28 10.17 -9.54 -8.33
C VAL A 28 9.03 -10.39 -7.77
N ILE A 29 8.38 -11.17 -8.63
CA ILE A 29 7.26 -12.06 -8.25
C ILE A 29 7.49 -13.42 -8.90
N SER A 30 7.35 -14.48 -8.11
CA SER A 30 7.42 -15.86 -8.59
C SER A 30 6.17 -16.60 -8.15
N GLN A 31 5.29 -16.88 -9.11
CA GLN A 31 4.11 -17.73 -8.94
C GLN A 31 4.29 -19.04 -9.72
N HIS A 32 3.45 -20.03 -9.45
CA HIS A 32 3.50 -21.32 -10.13
C HIS A 32 3.25 -21.19 -11.66
N ASN A 33 2.37 -20.26 -12.08
CA ASN A 33 2.00 -20.06 -13.49
C ASN A 33 2.77 -18.97 -14.22
N PHE A 34 3.43 -18.07 -13.49
CA PHE A 34 4.14 -16.95 -14.10
C PHE A 34 5.23 -16.36 -13.21
N LYS A 35 6.15 -15.63 -13.85
CA LYS A 35 7.17 -14.83 -13.18
C LYS A 35 7.14 -13.40 -13.67
N VAL A 36 7.38 -12.48 -12.75
CA VAL A 36 7.51 -11.04 -13.04
C VAL A 36 8.94 -10.63 -12.80
N TYR A 37 9.53 -10.00 -13.80
CA TYR A 37 10.88 -9.48 -13.75
C TYR A 37 10.86 -7.96 -13.88
N ARG A 38 11.80 -7.30 -13.22
CA ARG A 38 12.09 -5.88 -13.39
C ARG A 38 13.45 -5.73 -14.06
N ARG A 39 13.46 -5.09 -15.22
CA ARG A 39 14.67 -4.78 -15.95
C ARG A 39 15.44 -3.67 -15.24
N VAL A 40 16.73 -3.87 -15.02
CA VAL A 40 17.54 -2.95 -14.20
C VAL A 40 17.76 -1.61 -14.88
N VAL A 41 17.97 -1.61 -16.21
CA VAL A 41 18.34 -0.42 -16.98
C VAL A 41 17.27 0.68 -16.98
N ASP A 42 15.99 0.31 -17.02
CA ASP A 42 14.87 1.24 -17.20
C ASP A 42 13.77 1.06 -16.13
N SER A 43 13.97 0.15 -15.17
CA SER A 43 12.98 -0.21 -14.14
C SER A 43 11.62 -0.66 -14.69
N VAL A 44 11.58 -1.11 -15.95
CA VAL A 44 10.37 -1.63 -16.59
C VAL A 44 10.13 -3.07 -16.16
N PHE A 45 8.87 -3.43 -15.96
CA PHE A 45 8.45 -4.79 -15.64
C PHE A 45 8.00 -5.54 -16.90
N TYR A 46 8.18 -6.86 -16.87
CA TYR A 46 7.61 -7.77 -17.84
C TYR A 46 7.20 -9.09 -17.18
N ILE A 47 6.26 -9.81 -17.81
CA ILE A 47 5.68 -11.04 -17.28
C ILE A 47 5.95 -12.20 -18.23
N ILE A 48 6.56 -13.28 -17.70
CA ILE A 48 6.77 -14.55 -18.41
C ILE A 48 5.75 -15.57 -17.92
N SER A 49 5.01 -16.18 -18.85
CA SER A 49 4.16 -17.35 -18.55
C SER A 49 5.02 -18.59 -18.41
N GLU A 50 4.91 -19.30 -17.29
CA GLU A 50 5.61 -20.56 -17.06
C GLU A 50 5.05 -21.70 -17.92
N HIS A 51 3.74 -21.69 -18.22
CA HIS A 51 3.12 -22.69 -19.10
C HIS A 51 3.52 -22.48 -20.57
N LYS A 52 3.42 -21.23 -21.07
CA LYS A 52 3.71 -20.92 -22.48
C LYS A 52 5.20 -20.69 -22.77
N LYS A 53 6.04 -20.63 -21.72
CA LYS A 53 7.48 -20.33 -21.76
C LYS A 53 7.81 -19.10 -22.61
N LYS A 54 6.96 -18.08 -22.57
CA LYS A 54 7.13 -16.84 -23.34
C LYS A 54 6.70 -15.61 -22.55
N LYS A 55 7.26 -14.46 -22.94
CA LYS A 55 6.84 -13.15 -22.46
C LYS A 55 5.43 -12.83 -23.01
N LEU A 56 4.50 -12.47 -22.13
CA LEU A 56 3.13 -12.09 -22.51
C LEU A 56 2.89 -10.59 -22.39
N TYR A 57 3.48 -9.96 -21.38
CA TYR A 57 3.41 -8.53 -21.15
C TYR A 57 4.82 -7.98 -21.03
N ASP A 58 5.04 -6.79 -21.61
CA ASP A 58 6.29 -6.04 -21.59
C ASP A 58 5.98 -4.56 -21.44
N SER A 59 6.98 -3.73 -21.15
CA SER A 59 6.80 -2.26 -21.03
C SER A 59 5.78 -1.85 -19.96
N LEU A 60 5.74 -2.58 -18.85
CA LEU A 60 4.91 -2.28 -17.69
C LEU A 60 5.66 -1.37 -16.72
N VAL A 61 4.96 -0.42 -16.12
CA VAL A 61 5.53 0.50 -15.10
C VAL A 61 5.20 0.05 -13.69
N TYR A 62 4.17 -0.79 -13.52
CA TYR A 62 3.78 -1.38 -12.24
C TYR A 62 3.20 -2.77 -12.43
N VAL A 63 3.51 -3.67 -11.50
CA VAL A 63 2.94 -5.01 -11.40
C VAL A 63 2.81 -5.37 -9.93
N SER A 64 1.64 -5.80 -9.49
CA SER A 64 1.44 -6.33 -8.14
C SER A 64 0.36 -7.40 -8.12
N ILE A 65 0.49 -8.33 -7.17
CA ILE A 65 -0.59 -9.23 -6.82
C ILE A 65 -1.69 -8.44 -6.10
N VAL A 66 -2.94 -8.74 -6.45
CA VAL A 66 -4.14 -8.16 -5.83
C VAL A 66 -4.66 -9.06 -4.73
N CYS A 67 -5.03 -10.28 -5.10
CA CYS A 67 -5.49 -11.33 -4.20
C CYS A 67 -5.33 -12.68 -4.90
N ASN A 68 -5.08 -13.74 -4.15
CA ASN A 68 -4.74 -15.06 -4.71
C ASN A 68 -3.62 -14.93 -5.76
N ASP A 69 -3.92 -15.26 -7.00
CA ASP A 69 -3.01 -15.17 -8.16
C ASP A 69 -3.41 -14.05 -9.16
N PHE A 70 -4.38 -13.20 -8.81
CA PHE A 70 -4.79 -12.08 -9.67
C PHE A 70 -3.74 -10.98 -9.64
N VAL A 71 -3.44 -10.42 -10.81
CA VAL A 71 -2.39 -9.42 -11.00
C VAL A 71 -2.99 -8.10 -11.45
N GLN A 72 -2.63 -7.00 -10.82
CA GLN A 72 -2.88 -5.64 -11.33
C GLN A 72 -1.62 -5.15 -12.05
N ILE A 73 -1.79 -4.69 -13.27
CA ILE A 73 -0.71 -4.11 -14.09
C ILE A 73 -1.04 -2.66 -14.44
N LEU A 74 0.00 -1.84 -14.59
CA LEU A 74 -0.05 -0.52 -15.23
C LEU A 74 0.92 -0.53 -16.39
N ASP A 75 0.43 -0.31 -17.61
CA ASP A 75 1.28 -0.22 -18.79
C ASP A 75 1.92 1.19 -18.94
N SER A 76 2.90 1.30 -19.82
CA SER A 76 3.57 2.58 -20.13
C SER A 76 2.67 3.64 -20.81
N LYS A 77 1.47 3.27 -21.25
CA LYS A 77 0.45 4.18 -21.79
C LYS A 77 -0.51 4.67 -20.70
N GLY A 78 -0.39 4.16 -19.48
CA GLY A 78 -1.25 4.53 -18.35
C GLY A 78 -2.52 3.70 -18.23
N ASN A 79 -2.64 2.57 -18.93
CA ASN A 79 -3.78 1.67 -18.78
C ASN A 79 -3.58 0.75 -17.58
N VAL A 80 -4.57 0.70 -16.71
CA VAL A 80 -4.66 -0.28 -15.62
C VAL A 80 -5.50 -1.46 -16.11
N SER A 81 -4.95 -2.66 -15.99
CA SER A 81 -5.65 -3.91 -16.30
C SER A 81 -5.48 -4.91 -15.16
N PHE A 82 -6.40 -5.86 -15.07
CA PHE A 82 -6.36 -6.95 -14.12
C PHE A 82 -6.27 -8.27 -14.86
N LEU A 83 -5.40 -9.15 -14.39
CA LEU A 83 -5.14 -10.45 -15.00
C LEU A 83 -5.51 -11.59 -14.04
N ASP A 84 -6.07 -12.67 -14.58
CA ASP A 84 -6.25 -13.93 -13.86
C ASP A 84 -4.94 -14.72 -13.68
N SER A 85 -5.04 -15.90 -13.05
CA SER A 85 -3.91 -16.80 -12.82
C SER A 85 -3.31 -17.39 -14.11
N GLU A 86 -4.01 -17.28 -15.24
CA GLU A 86 -3.56 -17.67 -16.58
C GLU A 86 -3.05 -16.47 -17.40
N LEU A 87 -2.98 -15.28 -16.78
CA LEU A 87 -2.59 -14.01 -17.36
C LEU A 87 -3.55 -13.48 -18.46
N LYS A 88 -4.83 -13.87 -18.40
CA LYS A 88 -5.88 -13.28 -19.25
C LYS A 88 -6.48 -12.07 -18.55
N GLU A 89 -6.76 -11.02 -19.32
CA GLU A 89 -7.42 -9.83 -18.80
C GLU A 89 -8.85 -10.15 -18.37
N ILE A 90 -9.25 -9.59 -17.22
CA ILE A 90 -10.56 -9.82 -16.61
C ILE A 90 -11.16 -8.53 -16.10
N ASP A 91 -12.48 -8.53 -15.93
CA ASP A 91 -13.18 -7.53 -15.15
C ASP A 91 -13.10 -7.90 -13.66
N ILE A 92 -12.33 -7.10 -12.91
CA ILE A 92 -12.07 -7.33 -11.49
C ILE A 92 -13.32 -7.18 -10.61
N SER A 93 -14.36 -6.49 -11.08
CA SER A 93 -15.60 -6.30 -10.33
C SER A 93 -16.34 -7.62 -10.05
N ASN A 94 -16.09 -8.65 -10.88
CA ASN A 94 -16.64 -9.99 -10.73
C ASN A 94 -15.76 -10.91 -9.86
N VAL A 95 -14.59 -10.43 -9.44
CA VAL A 95 -13.66 -11.21 -8.63
C VAL A 95 -13.94 -10.97 -7.16
N VAL A 96 -14.45 -12.01 -6.51
CA VAL A 96 -14.47 -12.05 -5.06
C VAL A 96 -13.07 -12.42 -4.59
N CYS A 97 -12.28 -11.42 -4.23
CA CYS A 97 -11.13 -11.67 -3.38
C CYS A 97 -11.67 -12.24 -2.09
N SER A 98 -11.43 -13.54 -1.85
CA SER A 98 -11.69 -14.18 -0.57
C SER A 98 -10.82 -13.46 0.47
N ALA A 99 -11.32 -12.36 1.02
CA ALA A 99 -10.81 -11.84 2.27
C ALA A 99 -10.96 -13.01 3.22
N ILE A 100 -9.83 -13.55 3.70
CA ILE A 100 -9.86 -14.48 4.82
C ILE A 100 -10.80 -13.84 5.83
N PRO A 101 -11.94 -14.46 6.15
CA PRO A 101 -12.88 -13.85 7.06
C PRO A 101 -12.10 -13.52 8.32
N CYS A 102 -12.27 -12.28 8.82
CA CYS A 102 -11.75 -11.87 10.11
C CYS A 102 -12.31 -12.84 11.16
N MET A 103 -11.66 -13.97 11.36
CA MET A 103 -11.87 -14.85 12.49
C MET A 103 -10.61 -14.71 13.33
N PRO A 104 -10.37 -13.52 13.91
CA PRO A 104 -9.28 -13.41 14.84
C PRO A 104 -9.60 -14.38 16.00
N THR A 105 -8.63 -15.18 16.39
CA THR A 105 -8.72 -16.10 17.55
C THR A 105 -8.78 -15.36 18.91
N SER A 106 -8.96 -14.05 18.86
CA SER A 106 -9.03 -13.11 19.97
C SER A 106 -9.58 -11.80 19.44
N SER A 107 -10.60 -11.24 20.08
CA SER A 107 -11.18 -9.96 19.66
C SER A 107 -10.77 -8.87 20.63
N ASN A 108 -10.39 -7.70 20.12
CA ASN A 108 -10.25 -6.50 20.94
C ASN A 108 -11.45 -5.60 20.68
N GLN A 109 -11.97 -5.01 21.74
CA GLN A 109 -12.93 -3.92 21.68
C GLN A 109 -12.25 -2.65 22.17
N TYR A 110 -12.40 -1.60 21.39
CA TYR A 110 -12.02 -0.24 21.75
C TYR A 110 -13.27 0.59 21.88
N TYR A 111 -13.30 1.48 22.86
CA TYR A 111 -14.39 2.43 23.01
C TYR A 111 -13.91 3.73 23.66
N ILE A 112 -14.67 4.79 23.45
CA ILE A 112 -14.39 6.13 23.94
C ILE A 112 -15.51 6.52 24.88
N GLU A 113 -15.18 6.81 26.12
CA GLU A 113 -16.09 7.43 27.07
C GLU A 113 -15.78 8.90 27.20
N GLU A 114 -16.83 9.69 27.34
CA GLU A 114 -16.74 11.11 27.55
C GLU A 114 -17.05 11.40 29.02
N GLU A 115 -16.07 11.93 29.74
CA GLU A 115 -16.20 12.34 31.14
C GLU A 115 -16.19 13.86 31.26
N GLU A 116 -16.27 14.37 32.50
CA GLU A 116 -16.11 15.79 32.78
C GLU A 116 -14.68 16.24 32.40
N GLY A 117 -14.58 17.10 31.39
CA GLY A 117 -13.31 17.69 30.96
C GLY A 117 -12.43 16.83 30.03
N GLU A 118 -12.76 15.57 29.78
CA GLU A 118 -11.92 14.68 28.96
C GLU A 118 -12.67 13.58 28.18
N PHE A 119 -11.99 13.03 27.19
CA PHE A 119 -12.32 11.80 26.49
C PHE A 119 -11.32 10.72 26.90
N ARG A 120 -11.80 9.57 27.35
CA ARG A 120 -10.98 8.41 27.70
C ARG A 120 -11.14 7.32 26.66
N VAL A 121 -10.03 6.85 26.12
CA VAL A 121 -10.00 5.76 25.14
C VAL A 121 -9.62 4.48 25.87
N PHE A 122 -10.49 3.48 25.81
CA PHE A 122 -10.32 2.19 26.44
C PHE A 122 -10.00 1.10 25.42
N ALA A 123 -9.25 0.10 25.87
CA ALA A 123 -9.12 -1.19 25.20
C ALA A 123 -9.57 -2.30 26.15
N LYS A 124 -10.41 -3.19 25.64
CA LYS A 124 -10.88 -4.39 26.33
C LYS A 124 -10.59 -5.60 25.46
N TYR A 125 -9.97 -6.61 26.05
CA TYR A 125 -9.81 -7.91 25.39
C TYR A 125 -11.12 -8.70 25.51
N ILE A 126 -11.54 -9.35 24.43
CA ILE A 126 -12.73 -10.21 24.38
C ILE A 126 -12.26 -11.60 23.98
N ASP A 127 -12.37 -12.54 24.93
CA ASP A 127 -12.16 -13.97 24.67
C ASP A 127 -13.26 -14.47 23.72
N ASP A 128 -12.85 -15.11 22.62
CA ASP A 128 -13.73 -15.58 21.55
C ASP A 128 -14.27 -17.00 21.79
N GLY A 129 -14.12 -17.52 23.01
CA GLY A 129 -14.60 -18.84 23.41
C GLY A 129 -13.49 -19.89 23.53
N ASN A 130 -12.22 -19.49 23.41
CA ASN A 130 -11.07 -20.36 23.63
C ASN A 130 -10.57 -20.36 25.09
N ALA A 131 -11.47 -20.16 26.08
CA ALA A 131 -11.32 -20.46 27.52
C ALA A 131 -9.99 -20.07 28.21
N LYS A 132 -9.18 -19.21 27.60
CA LYS A 132 -7.83 -18.89 28.08
C LYS A 132 -7.90 -17.82 29.16
N TYR A 133 -8.96 -17.00 29.14
CA TYR A 133 -9.27 -16.02 30.16
C TYR A 133 -10.62 -16.40 30.79
N LYS A 134 -10.57 -17.08 31.94
CA LYS A 134 -11.78 -17.46 32.70
C LYS A 134 -12.53 -16.24 33.26
N ASP A 135 -11.87 -15.10 33.35
CA ASP A 135 -12.39 -13.86 33.91
C ASP A 135 -12.52 -12.80 32.80
N ASP A 136 -13.65 -12.08 32.75
CA ASP A 136 -13.88 -10.95 31.85
C ASP A 136 -12.85 -9.85 32.15
N PRO A 137 -11.84 -9.64 31.28
CA PRO A 137 -10.74 -8.75 31.60
C PRO A 137 -11.27 -7.31 31.70
N GLN A 138 -10.83 -6.62 32.75
CA GLN A 138 -11.22 -5.23 32.95
C GLN A 138 -10.66 -4.35 31.82
N PRO A 139 -11.43 -3.38 31.30
CA PRO A 139 -10.93 -2.43 30.31
C PRO A 139 -9.73 -1.65 30.85
N VAL A 140 -8.77 -1.35 29.98
CA VAL A 140 -7.60 -0.53 30.30
C VAL A 140 -7.70 0.80 29.54
N VAL A 141 -7.47 1.92 30.24
CA VAL A 141 -7.33 3.23 29.62
C VAL A 141 -6.03 3.27 28.81
N VAL A 142 -6.13 3.46 27.50
CA VAL A 142 -4.98 3.54 26.59
C VAL A 142 -4.50 4.98 26.44
N THR A 143 -5.42 5.93 26.39
CA THR A 143 -5.09 7.35 26.32
C THR A 143 -6.22 8.23 26.82
N VAL A 144 -5.89 9.47 27.18
CA VAL A 144 -6.80 10.48 27.71
C VAL A 144 -6.58 11.77 26.92
N ILE A 145 -7.68 12.37 26.45
CA ILE A 145 -7.66 13.57 25.62
C ILE A 145 -8.53 14.62 26.29
N SER A 146 -7.92 15.72 26.74
CA SER A 146 -8.67 16.82 27.34
C SER A 146 -9.62 17.48 26.33
N LYS A 147 -10.83 17.84 26.76
CA LYS A 147 -11.82 18.61 25.98
C LYS A 147 -11.33 20.03 25.62
N GLU A 148 -10.34 20.55 26.32
CA GLU A 148 -9.68 21.79 25.88
C GLU A 148 -8.99 21.60 24.52
N LYS A 149 -8.50 20.38 24.25
CA LYS A 149 -7.75 20.03 23.03
C LYS A 149 -8.60 19.37 21.94
N ALA A 150 -9.82 18.95 22.26
CA ALA A 150 -10.70 18.22 21.36
C ALA A 150 -12.16 18.65 21.58
N ASP A 151 -12.89 18.86 20.49
CA ASP A 151 -14.34 19.05 20.52
C ASP A 151 -15.07 17.70 20.43
N ASP A 152 -14.49 16.72 19.72
CA ASP A 152 -14.96 15.33 19.69
C ASP A 152 -13.82 14.34 19.40
N VAL A 153 -14.04 13.07 19.73
CA VAL A 153 -13.12 11.96 19.47
C VAL A 153 -13.91 10.72 19.05
N TYR A 154 -13.53 10.11 17.94
CA TYR A 154 -14.20 8.92 17.39
C TYR A 154 -13.23 8.06 16.57
N PHE A 155 -13.56 6.78 16.36
CA PHE A 155 -12.74 5.88 15.54
C PHE A 155 -12.96 6.09 14.05
N LEU A 156 -12.09 5.50 13.20
CA LEU A 156 -12.25 5.57 11.74
C LEU A 156 -13.61 5.11 11.22
N ASN A 157 -14.38 4.31 11.95
CA ASN A 157 -15.75 3.95 11.56
C ASN A 157 -16.80 5.05 11.86
N SER A 158 -16.36 6.25 12.25
CA SER A 158 -17.21 7.38 12.69
C SER A 158 -18.04 7.09 13.94
N ARG A 159 -17.63 6.11 14.77
CA ARG A 159 -18.30 5.74 16.03
C ARG A 159 -17.34 5.89 17.20
N ARG A 160 -17.89 5.93 18.42
CA ARG A 160 -17.12 5.89 19.68
C ARG A 160 -16.77 4.47 20.13
N SER A 161 -17.00 3.47 19.31
CA SER A 161 -16.58 2.10 19.57
C SER A 161 -16.13 1.40 18.29
N LEU A 162 -15.18 0.49 18.45
CA LEU A 162 -14.58 -0.29 17.39
C LEU A 162 -14.30 -1.70 17.91
N THR A 163 -14.83 -2.69 17.23
CA THR A 163 -14.50 -4.10 17.47
C THR A 163 -13.61 -4.62 16.33
N THR A 164 -12.89 -5.71 16.56
CA THR A 164 -12.17 -6.41 15.49
C THR A 164 -13.07 -6.87 14.34
N TYR A 165 -14.39 -6.98 14.57
CA TYR A 165 -15.39 -7.34 13.55
C TYR A 165 -15.85 -6.16 12.70
N ASP A 166 -15.60 -4.92 13.13
CA ASP A 166 -15.90 -3.71 12.34
C ASP A 166 -14.90 -3.50 11.18
N CYS A 167 -14.07 -4.49 10.87
CA CYS A 167 -13.11 -4.45 9.78
C CYS A 167 -13.76 -4.79 8.42
N PRO A 168 -13.80 -3.84 7.46
CA PRO A 168 -14.36 -4.11 6.14
C PRO A 168 -13.46 -5.00 5.25
N SER A 169 -12.20 -5.25 5.62
CA SER A 169 -11.19 -5.74 4.67
C SER A 169 -10.19 -6.78 5.20
N GLY A 170 -10.49 -7.55 6.25
CA GLY A 170 -9.60 -8.65 6.66
C GLY A 170 -8.33 -8.26 7.45
N ALA A 171 -8.02 -6.96 7.55
CA ALA A 171 -6.80 -6.49 8.20
C ALA A 171 -7.05 -6.20 9.68
N TYR A 172 -6.09 -6.51 10.57
CA TYR A 172 -6.08 -5.98 11.93
C TYR A 172 -6.29 -4.46 11.85
N VAL A 173 -7.44 -3.98 12.33
CA VAL A 173 -7.70 -2.54 12.40
C VAL A 173 -6.76 -2.04 13.47
N SER A 174 -5.63 -1.46 13.07
CA SER A 174 -4.90 -0.57 13.97
C SER A 174 -5.94 0.44 14.45
N PRO A 175 -6.19 0.55 15.75
CA PRO A 175 -7.32 1.31 16.25
C PRO A 175 -6.91 2.78 16.18
N VAL A 176 -7.15 3.32 14.98
CA VAL A 176 -6.91 4.71 14.63
C VAL A 176 -8.16 5.48 15.02
N PHE A 177 -7.96 6.60 15.70
CA PHE A 177 -9.02 7.52 16.06
C PHE A 177 -8.74 8.91 15.50
N ILE A 178 -9.83 9.63 15.32
CA ILE A 178 -9.91 10.99 14.83
C ILE A 178 -10.20 11.89 16.03
N ILE A 179 -9.40 12.93 16.19
CA ILE A 179 -9.67 14.02 17.12
C ILE A 179 -10.13 15.20 16.28
N GLU A 180 -11.33 15.72 16.55
CA GLU A 180 -11.82 16.95 15.96
C GLU A 180 -11.54 18.13 16.90
N LYS A 181 -11.01 19.24 16.37
CA LYS A 181 -10.88 20.50 17.09
C LYS A 181 -11.04 21.69 16.14
N ASN A 182 -11.95 22.59 16.42
CA ASN A 182 -12.23 23.79 15.63
C ASN A 182 -12.45 23.46 14.14
N LYS A 183 -13.20 22.39 13.84
CA LYS A 183 -13.43 21.88 12.47
C LYS A 183 -12.16 21.45 11.73
N LYS A 184 -11.10 21.13 12.47
CA LYS A 184 -9.87 20.51 11.95
C LYS A 184 -9.74 19.13 12.58
N PHE A 185 -9.02 18.26 11.89
CA PHE A 185 -8.94 16.85 12.25
C PHE A 185 -7.49 16.44 12.48
N ILE A 186 -7.26 15.64 13.53
CA ILE A 186 -6.01 14.93 13.78
C ILE A 186 -6.30 13.44 13.64
N ILE A 187 -5.39 12.70 13.01
CA ILE A 187 -5.44 11.24 12.92
C ILE A 187 -4.36 10.69 13.86
N GLN A 188 -4.76 9.83 14.80
CA GLN A 188 -3.84 9.23 15.77
C GLN A 188 -3.99 7.71 15.78
N ASP A 189 -2.85 7.02 15.69
CA ASP A 189 -2.73 5.58 15.86
C ASP A 189 -2.42 5.28 17.34
N LEU A 190 -3.23 4.43 17.98
CA LEU A 190 -3.08 4.06 19.39
C LEU A 190 -1.76 3.33 19.69
N TYR A 191 -1.17 2.62 18.73
CA TYR A 191 0.13 1.96 18.93
C TYR A 191 1.31 2.92 18.78
N ASN A 192 1.07 4.13 18.26
CA ASN A 192 2.10 5.08 17.89
C ASN A 192 1.77 6.50 18.37
N LEU A 193 1.28 6.62 19.62
CA LEU A 193 0.84 7.90 20.21
C LEU A 193 1.91 9.01 20.16
N THR A 194 3.20 8.67 20.19
CA THR A 194 4.30 9.64 20.23
C THR A 194 5.17 9.64 18.97
N ALA A 195 4.99 8.66 18.07
CA ALA A 195 5.95 8.42 16.99
C ALA A 195 5.77 9.37 15.78
N ARG A 196 4.63 10.09 15.69
CA ARG A 196 4.33 10.96 14.54
C ARG A 196 4.05 12.38 15.00
N PRO A 197 4.55 13.40 14.28
CA PRO A 197 4.19 14.78 14.57
C PRO A 197 2.68 14.96 14.39
N ILE A 198 2.05 15.68 15.31
CA ILE A 198 0.63 16.02 15.24
C ILE A 198 0.41 16.86 13.97
N ARG A 199 -0.52 16.42 13.13
CA ARG A 199 -0.89 17.12 11.89
C ARG A 199 -2.38 17.39 11.90
N PHE A 200 -2.73 18.65 11.64
CA PHE A 200 -4.10 19.07 11.41
C PHE A 200 -4.46 18.99 9.94
N TYR A 201 -5.64 18.43 9.66
CA TYR A 201 -6.25 18.35 8.34
C TYR A 201 -7.55 19.14 8.30
N ASP A 202 -7.94 19.60 7.12
CA ASP A 202 -9.22 20.26 6.89
C ASP A 202 -10.35 19.24 6.72
N THR A 203 -10.02 18.05 6.22
CA THR A 203 -10.98 16.97 6.01
C THR A 203 -10.27 15.63 6.10
N VAL A 204 -10.93 14.66 6.72
CA VAL A 204 -10.53 13.25 6.70
C VAL A 204 -11.63 12.48 5.98
N PHE A 205 -11.27 11.76 4.92
CA PHE A 205 -12.21 10.91 4.19
C PHE A 205 -12.15 9.52 4.79
N ILE A 206 -13.26 9.15 5.43
CA ILE A 206 -13.49 7.82 5.95
C ILE A 206 -14.12 7.01 4.81
N ASP A 207 -13.30 6.25 4.12
CA ASP A 207 -13.73 5.26 3.13
C ASP A 207 -13.30 3.86 3.55
N ARG A 208 -13.85 2.83 2.91
CA ARG A 208 -13.50 1.43 3.20
C ARG A 208 -12.12 1.05 2.66
N SER A 209 -11.34 1.98 2.11
CA SER A 209 -9.98 1.69 1.69
C SER A 209 -9.07 1.62 2.92
N SER A 210 -8.01 0.82 2.84
CA SER A 210 -7.08 0.69 3.97
C SER A 210 -6.17 1.92 4.16
N LYS A 211 -6.31 2.98 3.35
CA LYS A 211 -5.46 4.17 3.41
C LYS A 211 -6.33 5.40 3.59
N ILE A 212 -6.10 6.13 4.68
CA ILE A 212 -6.93 7.28 5.03
C ILE A 212 -6.57 8.46 4.13
N ARG A 213 -7.50 8.85 3.25
CA ARG A 213 -7.34 10.03 2.40
C ARG A 213 -7.64 11.29 3.21
N VAL A 214 -6.85 12.34 3.03
CA VAL A 214 -6.95 13.59 3.77
C VAL A 214 -6.89 14.80 2.85
N LYS A 215 -7.44 15.93 3.30
CA LYS A 215 -7.33 17.23 2.64
C LYS A 215 -6.71 18.26 3.56
N LYS A 216 -5.81 19.09 3.02
CA LYS A 216 -5.26 20.26 3.70
C LYS A 216 -4.94 21.35 2.68
N ASP A 217 -5.34 22.58 2.98
CA ASP A 217 -5.08 23.78 2.18
C ASP A 217 -5.53 23.61 0.71
N GLY A 218 -6.66 22.91 0.50
CA GLY A 218 -7.20 22.64 -0.83
C GLY A 218 -6.63 21.40 -1.54
N PHE A 219 -5.53 20.82 -1.05
CA PHE A 219 -4.85 19.68 -1.67
C PHE A 219 -5.10 18.37 -0.93
N TYR A 220 -4.93 17.25 -1.65
CA TYR A 220 -5.17 15.90 -1.17
C TYR A 220 -3.86 15.15 -0.90
N GLY A 221 -3.94 14.14 -0.05
CA GLY A 221 -2.89 13.15 0.21
C GLY A 221 -3.44 11.94 0.96
N TYR A 222 -2.60 10.93 1.18
CA TYR A 222 -2.88 9.79 2.04
C TYR A 222 -2.08 9.89 3.35
N HIS A 223 -2.77 9.83 4.49
CA HIS A 223 -2.13 9.92 5.80
C HIS A 223 -1.06 8.84 5.98
N GLY A 224 0.17 9.29 6.26
CA GLY A 224 1.32 8.40 6.48
C GLY A 224 1.85 7.69 5.23
N VAL A 225 1.35 8.02 4.04
CA VAL A 225 1.81 7.45 2.77
C VAL A 225 2.37 8.54 1.85
N THR A 226 1.69 9.68 1.74
CA THR A 226 2.10 10.74 0.79
C THR A 226 2.26 12.09 1.46
N VAL A 227 3.00 12.97 0.80
CA VAL A 227 2.86 14.41 1.00
C VAL A 227 1.49 14.88 0.47
N ILE A 228 0.98 16.00 1.00
CA ILE A 228 -0.27 16.61 0.55
C ILE A 228 0.07 17.61 -0.56
N LYS A 229 -0.20 17.24 -1.81
CA LYS A 229 0.14 18.05 -2.99
C LYS A 229 -0.77 17.84 -4.20
N TYR A 230 -1.70 16.90 -4.12
CA TYR A 230 -2.52 16.52 -5.27
C TYR A 230 -3.75 17.43 -5.37
N SER A 231 -4.06 17.93 -6.56
CA SER A 231 -5.32 18.65 -6.82
C SER A 231 -6.50 17.69 -6.86
N ARG A 232 -6.26 16.46 -7.30
CA ARG A 232 -7.19 15.33 -7.23
C ARG A 232 -6.45 14.07 -6.79
N LEU A 233 -7.07 13.31 -5.89
CA LEU A 233 -6.59 12.01 -5.45
C LEU A 233 -7.81 11.12 -5.23
N ASP A 234 -7.92 10.08 -6.04
CA ASP A 234 -9.02 9.12 -5.95
C ASP A 234 -8.69 8.06 -4.91
N ILE A 235 -9.69 7.28 -4.49
CA ILE A 235 -9.50 6.13 -3.59
C ILE A 235 -8.65 5.04 -4.26
N PHE A 236 -8.05 4.16 -3.48
CA PHE A 236 -7.34 3.00 -4.02
C PHE A 236 -8.33 2.01 -4.65
N GLU A 237 -8.10 1.70 -5.92
CA GLU A 237 -8.62 0.52 -6.59
C GLU A 237 -7.57 -0.58 -6.47
N TYR A 238 -7.74 -1.38 -5.42
CA TYR A 238 -6.76 -2.35 -4.93
C TYR A 238 -5.42 -1.71 -4.54
N ASN A 239 -4.41 -1.77 -5.41
CA ASN A 239 -3.06 -1.30 -5.09
C ASN A 239 -2.71 0.06 -5.69
N LEU A 240 -3.52 0.59 -6.62
CA LEU A 240 -3.27 1.87 -7.28
C LEU A 240 -4.40 2.87 -7.01
N ALA A 241 -4.03 4.14 -6.88
CA ALA A 241 -4.98 5.26 -6.82
C ALA A 241 -4.59 6.31 -7.88
N TYR A 242 -5.55 6.82 -8.62
CA TYR A 242 -5.30 7.89 -9.59
C TYR A 242 -5.04 9.22 -8.89
N PHE A 243 -4.13 10.02 -9.44
CA PHE A 243 -3.87 11.39 -8.98
C PHE A 243 -3.73 12.39 -10.12
N GLU A 244 -3.96 13.66 -9.77
CA GLU A 244 -3.62 14.83 -10.59
C GLU A 244 -2.90 15.88 -9.73
N LEU A 245 -1.88 16.53 -10.32
CA LEU A 245 -1.18 17.67 -9.74
C LEU A 245 -1.74 18.99 -10.27
N GLN A 246 -1.45 20.08 -9.58
CA GLN A 246 -1.93 21.42 -9.97
C GLN A 246 -1.48 21.86 -11.38
N ASN A 247 -0.35 21.33 -11.87
CA ASN A 247 0.15 21.61 -13.22
C ASN A 247 -0.45 20.71 -14.31
N GLY A 248 -1.49 19.93 -13.99
CA GLY A 248 -2.15 19.01 -14.92
C GLY A 248 -1.43 17.69 -15.15
N LYS A 249 -0.24 17.47 -14.55
CA LYS A 249 0.40 16.16 -14.58
C LYS A 249 -0.44 15.16 -13.79
N ARG A 250 -0.61 13.97 -14.36
CA ARG A 250 -1.47 12.91 -13.83
C ARG A 250 -0.73 11.58 -13.78
N GLY A 251 -1.25 10.65 -12.99
CA GLY A 251 -0.63 9.36 -12.81
C GLY A 251 -1.35 8.48 -11.79
N TYR A 252 -0.66 7.45 -11.36
CA TYR A 252 -1.11 6.55 -10.32
C TYR A 252 -0.11 6.53 -9.18
N ILE A 253 -0.61 6.32 -7.96
CA ILE A 253 0.23 6.10 -6.80
C ILE A 253 -0.04 4.71 -6.21
N ASP A 254 1.02 4.01 -5.81
CA ASP A 254 0.88 2.74 -5.11
C ASP A 254 0.64 2.91 -3.60
N ARG A 255 0.37 1.80 -2.91
CA ARG A 255 0.13 1.75 -1.46
C ARG A 255 1.33 2.12 -0.60
N SER A 256 2.52 2.20 -1.18
CA SER A 256 3.79 2.61 -0.55
C SER A 256 4.09 4.10 -0.79
N GLY A 257 3.33 4.77 -1.65
CA GLY A 257 3.50 6.18 -1.97
C GLY A 257 4.35 6.45 -3.21
N ASN A 258 4.69 5.43 -4.02
CA ASN A 258 5.45 5.62 -5.25
C ASN A 258 4.54 6.16 -6.35
N GLU A 259 4.98 7.23 -7.04
CA GLU A 259 4.24 7.91 -8.10
C GLU A 259 4.65 7.40 -9.50
N TYR A 260 3.66 7.06 -10.31
CA TYR A 260 3.79 6.59 -11.70
C TYR A 260 3.07 7.55 -12.64
N PHE A 261 3.82 8.46 -13.26
CA PHE A 261 3.25 9.44 -14.19
C PHE A 261 2.88 8.80 -15.53
N ILE A 262 1.71 9.16 -16.04
CA ILE A 262 1.26 8.75 -17.39
C ILE A 262 1.67 9.81 -18.42
N LYS A 263 2.08 9.35 -19.60
CA LYS A 263 2.52 10.20 -20.71
C LYS A 263 1.35 10.69 -21.56
#